data_AF-A0AB38DQZ3-F1
#
_entry.id   AF-A0AB38DQZ3-F1
#
_cell.length_a   1.000
_cell.length_b   1.000
_cell.length_c   1.000
_cell.angle_alpha   90.00
_cell.angle_beta   90.00
_cell.angle_gamma   90.00
#
_symmetry.space_group_name_H-M   'P 1'
#
loop_
_entity.id
_entity.type
_entity.pdbx_description
1 polymer ?
#
loop_
_entity_poly.entity_id
_entity_poly.type
_entity_poly.pdbx_seq_one_letter_code
_entity_poly.pdbx_strand_id
1 'polypeptide(L)'
;MSDIQQHQNNVYPANQNTAAPVVSLKEWILTLLVLAIPFVNIIMLLVWAFGSSTNPNKANFCKAQIVMMLLGIVLALILIFVVGLTVPTMQQGM
;
A
#
# COMPACT_ATOMS: atom_id res chain seq x y z
N MET A 1 39.24 -30.46 -36.92
CA MET A 1 39.22 -29.31 -36.00
C MET A 1 37.86 -28.65 -36.07
N SER A 2 36.84 -29.35 -35.60
CA SER A 2 35.44 -28.88 -35.55
C SER A 2 34.78 -29.24 -34.21
N ASP A 3 35.59 -29.62 -33.23
CA ASP A 3 35.18 -29.66 -31.83
C ASP A 3 35.16 -28.22 -31.30
N ILE A 4 34.21 -27.98 -30.39
CA ILE A 4 33.94 -26.72 -29.67
C ILE A 4 32.94 -25.79 -30.39
N GLN A 5 31.67 -26.18 -30.39
CA GLN A 5 30.59 -25.28 -29.97
C GLN A 5 29.52 -26.11 -29.26
N GLN A 6 29.83 -26.60 -28.05
CA GLN A 6 28.78 -26.93 -27.09
C GLN A 6 28.11 -25.62 -26.69
N HIS A 7 27.13 -25.17 -27.48
CA HIS A 7 26.18 -24.17 -27.04
C HIS A 7 25.38 -24.79 -25.91
N GLN A 8 25.73 -24.41 -24.68
CA GLN A 8 24.90 -24.58 -23.49
C GLN A 8 23.52 -23.97 -23.77
N ASN A 9 22.60 -24.80 -24.25
CA ASN A 9 21.18 -24.57 -24.03
C ASN A 9 20.92 -24.90 -22.57
N ASN A 10 21.35 -24.00 -21.68
CA ASN A 10 20.82 -23.96 -20.34
C ASN A 10 19.33 -23.59 -20.52
N VAL A 11 18.47 -24.59 -20.62
CA VAL A 11 17.02 -24.42 -20.51
C VAL A 11 16.77 -24.21 -19.03
N TYR A 12 16.86 -22.97 -18.58
CA TYR A 12 16.35 -22.63 -17.26
C TYR A 12 14.85 -22.87 -17.44
N PRO A 13 14.18 -23.75 -16.65
CA PRO A 13 12.74 -23.65 -16.58
C PRO A 13 12.50 -22.20 -16.18
N ALA A 14 11.92 -21.41 -17.07
CA ALA A 14 11.45 -20.09 -16.72
C ALA A 14 10.50 -20.36 -15.56
N ASN A 15 11.00 -20.16 -14.34
CA ASN A 15 10.20 -20.18 -13.15
C ASN A 15 9.15 -19.13 -13.45
N GLN A 16 7.96 -19.59 -13.82
CA GLN A 16 6.78 -18.77 -13.91
C GLN A 16 6.44 -18.40 -12.47
N ASN A 17 7.31 -17.58 -11.87
CA ASN A 17 6.93 -16.58 -10.92
C ASN A 17 5.78 -15.90 -11.61
N THR A 18 4.55 -16.30 -11.26
CA THR A 18 3.30 -15.70 -11.69
C THR A 18 3.35 -14.27 -11.18
N ALA A 19 4.08 -13.42 -11.90
CA ALA A 19 4.15 -12.00 -11.62
C ALA A 19 2.70 -11.52 -11.65
N ALA A 20 2.28 -10.88 -10.57
CA ALA A 20 0.94 -10.34 -10.49
C ALA A 20 0.70 -9.46 -11.73
N PRO A 21 -0.48 -9.53 -12.38
CA PRO A 21 -0.77 -8.71 -13.55
C PRO A 21 -0.44 -7.24 -13.28
N VAL A 22 0.13 -6.54 -14.24
CA VAL A 22 0.43 -5.11 -14.08
C VAL A 22 -0.87 -4.33 -14.04
N VAL A 23 -1.05 -3.47 -13.03
CA VAL A 23 -2.20 -2.57 -12.94
C VAL A 23 -2.01 -1.45 -13.95
N SER A 24 -3.01 -1.26 -14.82
CA SER A 24 -2.94 -0.25 -15.87
C SER A 24 -3.10 1.17 -15.33
N LEU A 25 -2.58 2.18 -16.05
CA LEU A 25 -2.69 3.58 -15.64
C LEU A 25 -4.15 4.02 -15.40
N LYS A 26 -5.07 3.63 -16.30
CA LYS A 26 -6.50 3.92 -16.16
C LYS A 26 -7.08 3.39 -14.84
N GLU A 27 -6.65 2.20 -14.41
CA GLU A 27 -7.12 1.60 -13.15
C GLU A 27 -6.56 2.33 -11.93
N TRP A 28 -5.31 2.82 -12.01
CA TRP A 28 -4.74 3.69 -10.97
C TRP A 28 -5.50 5.00 -10.87
N ILE A 29 -5.81 5.64 -12.00
CA ILE A 29 -6.59 6.88 -12.01
C ILE A 29 -7.96 6.67 -11.37
N LEU A 30 -8.68 5.61 -11.74
CA LEU A 30 -9.98 5.27 -11.13
C LEU A 30 -9.85 4.96 -9.64
N THR A 31 -8.80 4.25 -9.25
CA THR A 31 -8.52 3.94 -7.84
C THR A 31 -8.32 5.22 -7.04
N LEU A 32 -7.47 6.14 -7.52
CA LEU A 32 -7.21 7.42 -6.86
C LEU A 32 -8.46 8.32 -6.81
N LEU A 33 -9.28 8.31 -7.87
CA LEU A 33 -10.55 9.06 -7.90
C LEU A 33 -11.52 8.56 -6.82
N VAL A 34 -11.64 7.25 -6.65
CA VAL A 34 -12.46 6.66 -5.58
C VAL A 34 -11.89 7.00 -4.20
N LEU A 35 -10.57 6.96 -4.05
CA LEU A 35 -9.90 7.36 -2.80
C LEU A 35 -10.06 8.86 -2.49
N ALA A 36 -10.32 9.71 -3.48
CA ALA A 36 -10.56 11.13 -3.24
C ALA A 36 -11.87 11.40 -2.47
N ILE A 37 -12.81 10.45 -2.47
CA ILE A 37 -14.10 10.57 -1.76
C ILE A 37 -13.93 10.05 -0.32
N PRO A 38 -14.00 10.88 0.74
CA PRO A 38 -13.59 10.49 2.09
C PRO A 38 -14.32 9.27 2.67
N PHE A 39 -15.65 9.23 2.56
CA PHE A 39 -16.45 8.13 3.13
C PHE A 39 -16.33 6.83 2.32
N VAL A 40 -16.26 6.95 1.00
CA VAL A 40 -16.15 5.80 0.08
C VAL A 40 -14.73 5.21 0.13
N ASN A 41 -13.72 6.05 0.29
CA ASN A 41 -12.32 5.66 0.40
C ASN A 41 -12.12 4.53 1.43
N ILE A 42 -12.62 4.72 2.66
CA ILE A 42 -12.40 3.75 3.75
C ILE A 42 -13.01 2.38 3.40
N ILE A 43 -14.26 2.37 2.91
CA ILE A 43 -14.96 1.14 2.53
C ILE A 43 -14.22 0.45 1.39
N MET A 44 -13.85 1.21 0.35
CA MET A 44 -13.19 0.66 -0.84
C MET A 44 -11.77 0.16 -0.55
N LEU A 45 -11.05 0.81 0.37
CA LEU A 45 -9.75 0.33 0.86
C LEU A 45 -9.89 -1.06 1.47
N LEU A 46 -10.90 -1.30 2.31
CA LEU A 46 -11.14 -2.62 2.93
C LEU A 46 -11.52 -3.66 1.87
N VAL A 47 -12.45 -3.32 0.97
CA VAL A 47 -12.89 -4.21 -0.13
C VAL A 47 -11.72 -4.64 -1.01
N TRP A 48 -10.83 -3.71 -1.37
CA TRP A 48 -9.67 -4.01 -2.21
C TRP A 48 -8.50 -4.63 -1.45
N ALA A 49 -8.31 -4.30 -0.17
CA ALA A 49 -7.26 -4.89 0.65
C ALA A 49 -7.50 -6.38 0.94
N PHE A 50 -8.75 -6.77 1.16
CA PHE A 50 -9.10 -8.14 1.57
C PHE A 50 -9.86 -8.95 0.50
N GLY A 51 -10.20 -8.33 -0.63
CA GLY A 51 -10.88 -9.02 -1.74
C GLY A 51 -9.95 -9.95 -2.52
N SER A 52 -10.37 -11.20 -2.70
CA SER A 52 -9.64 -12.24 -3.44
C SER A 52 -9.57 -12.00 -4.96
N SER A 53 -10.47 -11.18 -5.51
CA SER A 53 -10.51 -10.82 -6.93
C SER A 53 -9.74 -9.55 -7.28
N THR A 54 -9.08 -8.92 -6.29
CA THR A 54 -8.32 -7.67 -6.52
C THR A 54 -6.90 -8.00 -6.96
N ASN A 55 -6.38 -7.22 -7.92
CA ASN A 55 -4.99 -7.31 -8.33
C ASN A 55 -4.05 -7.22 -7.10
N PRO A 56 -3.09 -8.16 -6.92
CA PRO A 56 -2.21 -8.19 -5.75
C PRO A 56 -1.47 -6.88 -5.49
N ASN A 57 -1.04 -6.17 -6.55
CA ASN A 57 -0.33 -4.89 -6.41
C ASN A 57 -1.26 -3.80 -5.86
N LYS A 58 -2.51 -3.76 -6.33
CA LYS A 58 -3.54 -2.84 -5.83
C LYS A 58 -3.96 -3.19 -4.41
N ALA A 59 -4.13 -4.47 -4.10
CA ALA A 59 -4.47 -4.93 -2.75
C ALA A 59 -3.36 -4.56 -1.75
N ASN A 60 -2.09 -4.73 -2.12
CA ASN A 60 -0.95 -4.34 -1.29
C ASN A 60 -0.89 -2.83 -1.06
N PHE A 61 -1.16 -2.02 -2.10
CA PHE A 61 -1.31 -0.57 -1.92
C PHE A 61 -2.41 -0.22 -0.91
N CYS A 62 -3.58 -0.85 -1.01
CA CYS A 62 -4.70 -0.59 -0.09
C CYS A 62 -4.36 -1.00 1.35
N LYS A 63 -3.70 -2.16 1.55
CA LYS A 63 -3.18 -2.58 2.86
C LYS A 63 -2.19 -1.56 3.43
N ALA A 64 -1.25 -1.06 2.61
CA ALA A 64 -0.30 -0.04 3.04
C ALA A 64 -0.99 1.27 3.44
N GLN A 65 -2.00 1.71 2.69
CA GLN A 65 -2.79 2.90 3.05
C GLN A 65 -3.51 2.73 4.39
N ILE A 66 -4.08 1.57 4.67
CA ILE A 66 -4.71 1.28 5.98
C ILE A 66 -3.66 1.39 7.10
N VAL A 67 -2.49 0.79 6.93
CA VAL A 67 -1.40 0.88 7.91
C VAL A 67 -0.94 2.33 8.12
N MET A 68 -0.76 3.10 7.04
CA MET A 68 -0.39 4.52 7.13
C MET A 68 -1.45 5.36 7.83
N MET A 69 -2.73 5.09 7.59
CA MET A 69 -3.84 5.77 8.28
C MET A 69 -3.85 5.44 9.78
N LEU A 70 -3.70 4.16 10.15
CA LEU A 70 -3.61 3.75 11.55
C LEU A 70 -2.40 4.37 12.25
N LEU A 71 -1.24 4.39 11.59
CA LEU A 71 -0.04 5.06 12.09
C LEU A 71 -0.28 6.56 12.30
N GLY A 72 -0.91 7.22 11.33
CA GLY A 72 -1.26 8.64 11.42
C GLY A 72 -2.19 8.94 12.61
N ILE A 73 -3.19 8.09 12.85
CA ILE A 73 -4.09 8.20 14.01
C ILE A 73 -3.30 8.06 15.31
N VAL A 74 -2.44 7.05 15.44
CA VAL A 74 -1.62 6.84 16.64
C VAL A 74 -0.71 8.05 16.91
N LEU A 75 -0.03 8.57 15.88
CA LEU A 75 0.82 9.75 16.00
C LEU A 75 0.01 10.99 16.41
N ALA A 76 -1.17 11.20 15.82
CA ALA A 76 -2.06 12.31 16.18
C ALA A 76 -2.51 12.22 17.64
N LEU A 77 -2.87 11.03 18.13
CA LEU A 77 -3.25 10.83 19.53
C LEU A 77 -2.11 11.15 20.49
N ILE A 78 -0.86 10.75 20.16
CA ILE A 78 0.33 11.10 20.96
C ILE A 78 0.51 12.62 21.00
N LEU A 79 0.40 13.30 19.86
CA LEU A 79 0.52 14.76 19.80
C LEU A 79 -0.57 15.47 20.62
N ILE A 80 -1.83 15.02 20.51
CA ILE A 80 -2.94 15.55 21.31
C ILE A 80 -2.69 15.33 22.80
N PHE A 81 -2.18 14.17 23.20
CA PHE A 81 -1.87 13.89 24.61
C PHE A 81 -0.75 14.80 25.14
N VAL A 82 0.34 14.94 24.38
CA VAL A 82 1.48 15.78 24.79
C VAL A 82 1.08 17.25 24.86
N VAL A 83 0.44 17.78 23.82
CA VAL A 83 0.04 19.20 23.77
C VAL A 83 -1.12 19.47 24.74
N GLY A 84 -2.13 18.59 24.74
CA GLY A 84 -3.36 18.75 25.53
C GLY A 84 -3.13 18.65 27.04
N LEU A 85 -2.12 17.92 27.51
CA LEU A 85 -1.78 17.87 28.94
C LEU A 85 -0.81 18.97 29.39
N THR A 86 0.07 19.44 28.50
CA THR A 86 1.14 20.40 28.89
C THR A 86 0.76 21.86 28.67
N VAL A 87 -0.18 22.18 27.77
CA VAL A 87 -0.61 23.57 27.54
C VAL A 87 -1.51 24.10 28.68
N PRO A 88 -2.47 23.36 29.24
CA PRO A 88 -3.34 23.89 30.30
C PRO A 88 -2.61 24.21 31.60
N THR A 89 -1.52 23.50 31.89
CA THR A 89 -0.71 23.74 33.10
C THR A 89 0.09 25.05 33.01
N MET A 90 0.32 25.58 31.81
CA MET A 90 0.97 26.88 31.60
C MET A 90 -0.02 28.06 31.68
N GLN A 91 -1.34 27.82 31.58
CA GLN A 91 -2.37 28.87 31.67
C GLN A 91 -2.90 29.12 33.09
N GLN A 92 -2.65 28.23 34.05
CA GLN A 92 -3.13 28.37 35.44
C GLN A 92 -2.22 29.23 36.33
N GLY A 93 -1.10 29.75 35.80
CA GLY A 93 -0.14 30.60 36.52
C GLY A 93 -0.18 32.08 36.13
N MET A 94 -1.22 32.54 35.43
CA MET A 94 -1.48 33.96 35.12
C MET A 94 -2.62 34.50 35.99
#